data_AF-A0A3D0DYI7-F1
#
_entry.id   AF-A0A3D0DYI7-F1
#
_cell.length_a   1.000
_cell.length_b   1.000
_cell.length_c   1.000
_cell.angle_alpha   90.00
_cell.angle_beta   90.00
_cell.angle_gamma   90.00
#
_symmetry.space_group_name_H-M   'P 1'
#
loop_
_entity.id
_entity.type
_entity.pdbx_description
1 polymer ?
#
loop_
_entity_poly.entity_id
_entity_poly.type
_entity_poly.pdbx_seq_one_letter_code
_entity_poly.pdbx_strand_id
1 'polypeptide(L)' 'GLALVDALAGSEALRGYQWLPSVRGDLLEKLGRREEARAEFLRAAAMTANAQERALLEARARA' A
#
# COMPACT_ATOMS: atom_id res chain seq x y z
N GLY A 1 6.24 12.26 -5.68
CA GLY A 1 5.70 11.38 -4.63
C GLY A 1 5.54 9.98 -5.15
N LEU A 2 4.42 9.70 -5.83
CA LEU A 2 4.09 8.36 -6.31
C LEU A 2 5.16 7.73 -7.23
N ALA A 3 5.69 8.49 -8.19
CA ALA A 3 6.75 7.99 -9.09
C ALA A 3 8.04 7.54 -8.38
N LEU A 4 8.39 8.13 -7.22
CA LEU A 4 9.53 7.67 -6.42
C LEU A 4 9.21 6.35 -5.72
N VAL A 5 7.99 6.21 -5.21
CA VAL A 5 7.52 4.97 -4.57
C VAL A 5 7.40 3.84 -5.58
N ASP A 6 6.92 4.12 -6.79
CA ASP A 6 6.87 3.16 -7.90
C ASP A 6 8.28 2.69 -8.31
N ALA A 7 9.25 3.60 -8.38
CA ALA A 7 10.64 3.25 -8.65
C ALA A 7 11.25 2.38 -7.53
N LEU A 8 10.90 2.65 -6.27
CA LEU A 8 11.34 1.87 -5.11
C LEU A 8 10.67 0.49 -5.04
N ALA A 9 9.43 0.35 -5.49
CA ALA A 9 8.74 -0.93 -5.60
C ALA A 9 9.45 -1.89 -6.59
N GLY A 10 10.19 -1.35 -7.56
CA GLY A 10 11.05 -2.12 -8.47
C GLY A 10 12.33 -2.67 -7.83
N SER A 11 12.74 -2.16 -6.66
CA SER A 11 13.99 -2.56 -5.98
C SER A 11 13.80 -3.83 -5.15
N GLU A 12 14.65 -4.86 -5.34
CA GLU A 12 14.59 -6.10 -4.54
C GLU A 12 14.72 -5.85 -3.05
N ALA A 13 15.55 -4.87 -2.68
CA ALA A 13 15.91 -4.59 -1.29
C ALA A 13 14.71 -4.17 -0.44
N LEU A 14 13.65 -3.68 -1.07
CA LEU A 14 12.48 -3.14 -0.37
C LEU A 14 11.20 -3.95 -0.62
N ARG A 15 11.28 -5.07 -1.35
CA ARG A 15 10.11 -5.93 -1.62
C ARG A 15 9.52 -6.59 -0.36
N GLY A 16 10.31 -6.74 0.70
CA GLY A 16 9.85 -7.23 2.00
C GLY A 16 9.30 -6.13 2.93
N TYR A 17 9.37 -4.87 2.52
CA TYR A 17 8.90 -3.75 3.34
C TYR A 17 7.40 -3.54 3.12
N GLN A 18 6.57 -4.13 3.98
CA GLN A 18 5.10 -4.02 3.97
C GLN A 18 4.57 -2.57 3.96
N TRP A 19 5.40 -1.59 4.32
CA TRP A 19 5.07 -0.18 4.31
C TRP A 19 4.99 0.42 2.90
N LEU A 20 5.63 -0.18 1.90
CA LEU A 20 5.69 0.35 0.53
C LEU A 20 4.33 0.38 -0.17
N PRO A 21 3.54 -0.72 -0.19
CA PRO A 21 2.20 -0.69 -0.75
C PRO A 21 1.27 0.24 0.03
N SER A 22 1.39 0.32 1.36
CA SER A 22 0.62 1.28 2.18
C SER A 22 0.90 2.73 1.79
N VAL A 23 2.17 3.13 1.65
CA VAL A 23 2.55 4.48 1.22
C VAL A 23 2.10 4.76 -0.22
N ARG A 24 2.13 3.75 -1.10
CA ARG A 24 1.59 3.85 -2.46
C ARG A 24 0.08 4.13 -2.44
N GLY A 25 -0.67 3.41 -1.61
CA GLY A 25 -2.09 3.64 -1.36
C GLY A 25 -2.40 5.08 -0.91
N ASP A 26 -1.66 5.60 0.07
CA ASP A 26 -1.83 6.98 0.57
C ASP A 26 -1.66 8.03 -0.53
N LEU A 27 -0.68 7.82 -1.41
CA LEU A 27 -0.38 8.75 -2.50
C LEU A 27 -1.42 8.66 -3.61
N LEU A 28 -1.96 7.47 -3.88
CA LEU A 28 -3.04 7.25 -4.84
C LEU A 28 -4.35 7.87 -4.36
N GLU A 29 -4.69 7.77 -3.06
CA GLU A 29 -5.84 8.48 -2.47
C GLU A 29 -5.73 9.98 -2.64
N LYS A 30 -4.55 10.55 -2.36
CA LYS A 30 -4.29 11.99 -2.54
C LYS A 30 -4.42 12.45 -3.99
N LEU A 31 -4.24 11.55 -4.96
CA LEU A 31 -4.43 11.81 -6.39
C LEU A 31 -5.85 11.49 -6.88
N GLY A 32 -6.76 11.05 -5.98
CA GLY A 32 -8.13 10.65 -6.33
C GLY A 32 -8.22 9.29 -7.03
N ARG A 33 -7.12 8.55 -7.16
CA ARG A 33 -7.02 7.23 -7.81
C ARG A 33 -7.44 6.12 -6.85
N ARG A 34 -8.70 6.17 -6.40
CA ARG A 34 -9.23 5.35 -5.31
C ARG A 34 -9.11 3.84 -5.57
N GLU A 35 -9.49 3.37 -6.76
CA GLU A 35 -9.44 1.93 -7.07
C GLU A 35 -8.01 1.37 -6.99
N GLU A 36 -7.02 2.14 -7.44
CA GLU A 36 -5.62 1.73 -7.34
C GLU A 36 -5.12 1.80 -5.90
N ALA A 37 -5.55 2.79 -5.13
CA ALA A 37 -5.22 2.87 -3.70
C ALA A 37 -5.74 1.66 -2.93
N ARG A 38 -6.98 1.25 -3.21
CA ARG A 38 -7.61 0.07 -2.61
C ARG A 38 -6.83 -1.20 -2.90
N ALA A 39 -6.41 -1.39 -4.16
CA ALA A 39 -5.59 -2.54 -4.55
C ALA A 39 -4.27 -2.62 -3.76
N GLU A 40 -3.62 -1.47 -3.53
CA GLU A 40 -2.37 -1.41 -2.77
C GLU A 40 -2.56 -1.66 -1.27
N PHE A 41 -3.63 -1.15 -0.67
CA PHE A 41 -3.94 -1.45 0.73
C PHE A 41 -4.27 -2.94 0.95
N LEU A 42 -5.00 -3.56 0.02
CA LEU A 42 -5.24 -5.01 0.08
C LEU A 42 -3.95 -5.82 -0.09
N ARG A 43 -3.04 -5.37 -0.96
CA ARG A 43 -1.72 -6.00 -1.12
C ARG A 43 -0.89 -5.89 0.16
N ALA A 44 -0.86 -4.71 0.80
CA ALA A 44 -0.21 -4.56 2.11
C ALA A 44 -0.84 -5.47 3.17
N ALA A 45 -2.17 -5.56 3.20
CA ALA A 45 -2.92 -6.38 4.15
C ALA A 45 -2.59 -7.88 4.02
N ALA A 46 -2.34 -8.35 2.79
CA ALA A 46 -1.94 -9.73 2.51
C ALA A 46 -0.49 -10.04 2.90
N MET A 47 0.36 -9.01 3.06
CA MET A 47 1.79 -9.17 3.36
C MET A 47 2.11 -9.09 4.86
N THR A 48 1.22 -8.50 5.67
CA THR A 48 1.39 -8.47 7.13
C THR A 48 0.88 -9.74 7.79
N ALA A 49 1.65 -10.28 8.75
CA ALA A 49 1.20 -11.35 9.64
C ALA A 49 0.45 -10.82 10.87
N ASN A 50 0.40 -9.50 11.07
CA ASN A 50 -0.25 -8.87 12.22
C ASN A 50 -1.73 -8.61 11.91
N ALA A 51 -2.62 -9.26 12.66
CA ALA A 51 -4.07 -9.14 12.48
C ALA A 51 -4.61 -7.72 12.68
N GLN A 52 -4.03 -6.91 13.58
CA GLN A 52 -4.44 -5.52 13.77
C GLN A 52 -4.04 -4.64 12.59
N GLU A 53 -2.81 -4.82 12.10
CA GLU A 53 -2.30 -4.09 10.93
C GLU A 53 -3.09 -4.46 9.68
N ARG A 54 -3.41 -5.75 9.51
CA ARG A 54 -4.28 -6.23 8.44
C ARG A 54 -5.66 -5.57 8.48
N ALA A 55 -6.30 -5.54 9.65
CA ALA A 55 -7.62 -4.94 9.81
C ALA A 55 -7.61 -3.43 9.50
N LEU A 56 -6.56 -2.71 9.89
CA LEU A 56 -6.36 -1.31 9.54
C LEU A 56 -6.29 -1.11 8.02
N LEU A 57 -5.46 -1.89 7.34
CA LEU A 57 -5.27 -1.78 5.89
C LEU A 57 -6.53 -2.16 5.11
N GLU A 58 -7.26 -3.20 5.54
CA GLU A 58 -8.56 -3.56 4.96
C GLU A 58 -9.61 -2.45 5.19
N ALA A 59 -9.59 -1.76 6.32
CA ALA A 59 -10.49 -0.63 6.56
C ALA A 59 -10.20 0.53 5.62
N ARG A 60 -8.92 0.81 5.35
CA ARG A 60 -8.49 1.84 4.38
C ARG A 60 -8.86 1.48 2.95
N ALA A 61 -8.78 0.20 2.58
CA ALA A 61 -9.25 -0.27 1.27
C ALA A 61 -10.77 -0.14 1.06
N ARG A 62 -11.56 0.11 2.12
CA ARG A 62 -13.01 0.31 2.04
C ARG A 62 -13.43 1.78 2.06
N ALA A 63 -12.52 2.70 2.41
CA ALA A 63 -12.76 4.14 2.36
C ALA A 63 -12.90 4.64 0.90
#